data_AF-A0A956NKM2-F1
#
_entry.id   AF-A0A956NKM2-F1
#
_cell.length_a   1.000
_cell.length_b   1.000
_cell.length_c   1.000
_cell.angle_alpha   90.00
_cell.angle_beta   90.00
_cell.angle_gamma   90.00
#
_symmetry.space_group_name_H-M   'P 1'
#
loop_
_entity.id
_entity.type
_entity.pdbx_description
1 polymer ?
#
loop_
_entity_poly.entity_id
_entity_poly.type
_entity_poly.pdbx_seq_one_letter_code
_entity_poly.pdbx_strand_id
1 'polypeptide(L)'
;FPNPVTLEEKAEGKYLAVAVSSIIARSMFLENLAQLGQLVGMQLPSGAGSKSDQVAASILKQYGMAGLNETAKLHFANTQKAQKLLK
;
A
#
# COMPACT_ATOMS: atom_id res chain seq x y z
N PHE A 1 -12.55 7.64 -25.97
CA PHE A 1 -13.70 7.01 -25.30
C PHE A 1 -14.93 7.82 -25.64
N PRO A 2 -15.93 7.26 -26.35
CA PRO A 2 -17.12 8.01 -26.75
C PRO A 2 -18.09 8.30 -25.58
N ASN A 3 -17.88 7.68 -24.43
CA ASN A 3 -18.72 7.88 -23.25
C ASN A 3 -18.21 9.09 -22.43
N PRO A 4 -19.11 10.00 -22.00
CA PRO A 4 -18.74 11.10 -21.12
C PRO A 4 -18.28 10.59 -19.76
N VAL A 5 -17.28 11.25 -19.17
CA VAL A 5 -16.78 10.97 -17.81
C VAL A 5 -17.35 12.01 -16.86
N THR A 6 -18.00 11.55 -15.79
CA THR A 6 -18.54 12.40 -14.72
C THR A 6 -17.74 12.19 -13.44
N LEU A 7 -17.33 13.28 -12.79
CA LEU A 7 -16.62 13.25 -11.50
C LEU A 7 -17.59 13.72 -10.40
N GLU A 8 -17.73 12.92 -9.35
CA GLU A 8 -18.70 13.20 -8.28
C GLU A 8 -18.18 12.71 -6.93
N GLU A 9 -18.42 13.49 -5.87
CA GLU A 9 -18.06 13.09 -4.51
C GLU A 9 -18.99 11.99 -3.97
N LYS A 10 -18.39 11.04 -3.24
CA LYS A 10 -19.07 9.90 -2.60
C LYS A 10 -19.94 9.10 -3.57
N ALA A 11 -19.46 8.93 -4.81
CA ALA A 11 -20.17 8.26 -5.89
C ALA A 11 -20.54 6.80 -5.55
N GLU A 12 -19.82 6.14 -4.64
CA GLU A 12 -20.15 4.82 -4.13
C GLU A 12 -21.51 4.75 -3.43
N GLY A 13 -21.99 5.85 -2.84
CA GLY A 13 -23.32 5.92 -2.22
C GLY A 13 -24.45 6.15 -3.23
N LYS A 14 -24.11 6.47 -4.48
CA LYS A 14 -25.06 6.89 -5.53
C LYS A 14 -25.18 5.86 -6.65
N TYR A 15 -24.07 5.21 -7.01
CA TYR A 15 -24.02 4.27 -8.12
C TYR A 15 -23.48 2.93 -7.67
N LEU A 16 -24.31 1.89 -7.81
CA LEU A 16 -23.95 0.51 -7.45
C LEU A 16 -22.66 0.04 -8.14
N ALA A 17 -22.47 0.42 -9.41
CA ALA A 17 -21.26 0.08 -10.16
C ALA A 17 -19.98 0.63 -9.51
N VAL A 18 -20.04 1.83 -8.92
CA VAL A 18 -18.90 2.44 -8.21
C VAL A 18 -18.66 1.71 -6.87
N ALA A 19 -19.72 1.38 -6.14
CA ALA A 19 -19.62 0.58 -4.91
C ALA A 19 -18.98 -0.79 -5.15
N VAL A 20 -19.45 -1.51 -6.18
CA VAL A 20 -18.91 -2.82 -6.58
C VAL A 20 -17.44 -2.70 -6.99
N SER A 21 -17.10 -1.68 -7.77
CA SER A 21 -15.69 -1.42 -8.16
C SER A 21 -14.80 -1.16 -6.94
N SER A 22 -15.29 -0.42 -5.95
CA SER A 22 -14.59 -0.18 -4.68
C SER A 22 -14.34 -1.47 -3.89
N ILE A 23 -15.31 -2.39 -3.85
CA ILE A 23 -15.18 -3.71 -3.20
C ILE A 23 -14.12 -4.56 -3.92
N ILE A 24 -14.19 -4.65 -5.26
CA ILE A 24 -13.23 -5.41 -6.07
C ILE A 24 -11.81 -4.88 -5.83
N ALA A 25 -11.62 -3.56 -5.91
CA ALA A 25 -10.33 -2.92 -5.69
C ALA A 25 -9.76 -3.21 -4.28
N ARG A 26 -10.62 -3.21 -3.24
CA ARG A 26 -10.20 -3.54 -1.86
C ARG A 26 -9.83 -5.01 -1.71
N SER A 27 -10.57 -5.94 -2.32
CA SER A 27 -10.23 -7.37 -2.31
C SER A 27 -8.85 -7.59 -2.94
N MET A 28 -8.67 -7.07 -4.15
CA MET A 28 -7.39 -7.15 -4.86
C MET A 28 -6.26 -6.50 -4.07
N PHE A 29 -6.49 -5.36 -3.43
CA PHE A 29 -5.48 -4.72 -2.58
C PHE A 29 -5.03 -5.64 -1.44
N LEU A 30 -5.95 -6.28 -0.72
CA LEU A 30 -5.61 -7.16 0.40
C LEU A 30 -4.86 -8.41 -0.08
N GLU A 31 -5.30 -9.01 -1.19
CA GLU A 31 -4.64 -10.17 -1.81
C GLU A 31 -3.20 -9.82 -2.24
N ASN A 32 -3.00 -8.71 -2.95
CA ASN A 32 -1.68 -8.27 -3.38
C ASN A 32 -0.79 -7.88 -2.20
N LEU A 33 -1.34 -7.25 -1.16
CA LEU A 33 -0.58 -6.92 0.05
C LEU A 33 -0.08 -8.18 0.76
N ALA A 34 -0.90 -9.23 0.82
CA ALA A 34 -0.51 -10.52 1.39
C ALA A 34 0.57 -11.20 0.53
N GLN A 35 0.40 -11.26 -0.79
CA GLN A 35 1.40 -11.82 -1.72
C GLN A 35 2.73 -11.09 -1.64
N LEU A 36 2.71 -9.76 -1.64
CA LEU A 36 3.91 -8.93 -1.49
C LEU A 36 4.62 -9.18 -0.16
N GLY A 37 3.84 -9.37 0.92
CA GLY A 37 4.37 -9.77 2.21
C GLY A 37 5.06 -11.15 2.20
N GLN A 38 4.51 -12.12 1.46
CA GLN A 38 5.15 -13.42 1.28
C GLN A 38 6.51 -13.31 0.57
N LEU A 39 6.63 -12.44 -0.44
CA LEU A 39 7.89 -12.24 -1.18
C LEU A 39 9.04 -11.75 -0.28
N VAL A 40 8.75 -10.93 0.73
CA VAL A 40 9.74 -10.46 1.71
C VAL A 40 9.74 -11.25 3.02
N GLY A 41 8.86 -12.24 3.17
CA GLY A 41 8.72 -13.03 4.40
C GLY A 41 8.21 -12.22 5.60
N MET A 42 7.46 -11.14 5.37
CA MET A 42 6.95 -10.25 6.42
C MET A 42 5.49 -9.85 6.16
N GLN A 43 4.69 -9.72 7.21
CA GLN A 43 3.34 -9.16 7.07
C GLN A 43 3.43 -7.65 6.85
N LEU A 44 2.93 -7.16 5.70
CA LEU A 44 2.91 -5.74 5.38
C LEU A 44 1.65 -5.08 5.96
N PRO A 45 1.78 -4.01 6.76
CA PRO A 45 0.64 -3.30 7.32
C PRO A 45 -0.03 -2.44 6.26
N SER A 46 -1.37 -2.47 6.21
CA SER A 46 -2.16 -1.53 5.42
C SER A 46 -2.20 -0.17 6.12
N GLY A 47 -1.30 0.75 5.76
CA GLY A 47 -1.25 2.11 6.29
C GLY A 47 0.15 2.68 6.41
N ALA A 48 0.26 3.85 7.04
CA ALA A 48 1.51 4.60 7.18
C ALA A 48 1.85 4.96 8.64
N GLY A 49 1.32 4.20 9.61
CA GLY A 49 1.58 4.40 11.04
C GLY A 49 2.93 3.85 11.51
N SER A 50 3.14 3.84 12.82
CA SER A 50 4.37 3.34 13.45
C SER A 50 4.70 1.89 13.09
N LYS A 51 3.68 1.03 12.92
CA LYS A 51 3.86 -0.35 12.45
C LYS A 51 4.54 -0.40 11.08
N SER A 52 4.19 0.50 10.17
CA SER A 52 4.79 0.60 8.84
C SER A 52 6.25 1.05 8.92
N ASP A 53 6.58 1.95 9.85
CA ASP A 53 7.97 2.38 10.10
C ASP A 53 8.83 1.19 10.56
N GLN A 54 8.32 0.38 11.48
CA GLN A 54 9.02 -0.81 12.01
C GLN A 54 9.24 -1.87 10.93
N VAL A 55 8.18 -2.23 10.19
CA VAL A 55 8.30 -3.23 9.11
C VAL A 55 9.23 -2.74 8.00
N ALA A 56 9.15 -1.45 7.63
CA ALA A 56 10.07 -0.87 6.66
C ALA A 56 11.54 -0.91 7.14
N ALA A 57 11.79 -0.70 8.45
CA ALA A 57 13.14 -0.85 9.01
C ALA A 57 13.61 -2.32 8.95
N SER A 58 12.74 -3.28 9.23
CA SER A 58 13.05 -4.71 9.09
C SER A 58 13.38 -5.09 7.64
N ILE A 59 12.59 -4.64 6.67
CA ILE A 59 12.83 -4.87 5.24
C ILE A 59 14.15 -4.24 4.81
N LEU A 60 14.38 -2.98 5.21
CA LEU A 60 15.60 -2.25 4.88
C LEU A 60 16.85 -2.92 5.48
N LYS A 61 16.75 -3.49 6.69
CA LYS A 61 17.84 -4.24 7.33
C LYS A 61 18.16 -5.55 6.60
N GLN A 62 17.13 -6.26 6.14
CA GLN A 62 17.28 -7.60 5.55
C GLN A 62 17.59 -7.57 4.05
N TYR A 63 16.97 -6.67 3.30
CA TYR A 63 17.00 -6.62 1.83
C TYR A 63 17.52 -5.29 1.28
N GLY A 64 17.93 -4.37 2.15
CA GLY A 64 18.40 -3.05 1.74
C GLY A 64 17.32 -2.19 1.11
N MET A 65 17.76 -1.10 0.46
CA MET A 65 16.86 -0.19 -0.24
C MET A 65 16.16 -0.85 -1.44
N ALA A 66 16.76 -1.89 -2.04
CA ALA A 66 16.15 -2.65 -3.13
C ALA A 66 14.85 -3.33 -2.68
N GLY A 67 14.87 -4.03 -1.53
CA GLY A 67 13.66 -4.64 -0.98
C GLY A 67 12.58 -3.60 -0.61
N LEU A 68 12.99 -2.42 -0.13
CA LEU A 68 12.04 -1.34 0.16
C LEU A 68 11.45 -0.72 -1.12
N ASN A 69 12.22 -0.65 -2.21
CA ASN A 69 11.75 -0.15 -3.51
C ASN A 69 10.64 -1.02 -4.11
N GLU A 70 10.75 -2.34 -3.94
CA GLU A 70 9.73 -3.29 -4.43
C GLU A 70 8.48 -3.33 -3.55
N THR A 71 8.59 -2.96 -2.27
CA THR A 71 7.51 -3.16 -1.29
C THR A 71 6.82 -1.88 -0.82
N ALA A 72 7.40 -0.70 -1.06
CA ALA A 72 6.94 0.54 -0.46
C ALA A 72 6.94 1.74 -1.40
N LYS A 73 6.11 2.73 -1.08
CA LYS A 73 6.12 4.05 -1.72
C LYS A 73 7.22 4.90 -1.10
N LEU A 74 8.39 4.97 -1.74
CA LEU A 74 9.59 5.55 -1.14
C LEU A 74 9.48 7.04 -0.77
N HIS A 75 8.61 7.81 -1.41
CA HIS A 75 8.41 9.24 -1.12
C HIS A 75 7.64 9.50 0.18
N PHE A 76 7.13 8.47 0.86
CA PHE A 76 6.49 8.62 2.17
C PHE A 76 7.52 8.89 3.27
N ALA A 77 7.13 9.64 4.30
CA ALA A 77 7.97 9.94 5.46
C ALA A 77 8.45 8.66 6.19
N ASN A 78 7.72 7.55 6.06
CA ASN A 78 8.07 6.25 6.62
C ASN A 78 9.45 5.76 6.20
N THR A 79 9.88 6.04 4.96
CA THR A 79 11.21 5.67 4.45
C THR A 79 12.32 6.29 5.31
N GLN A 80 12.23 7.60 5.59
CA GLN A 80 13.22 8.29 6.41
C GLN A 80 13.16 7.83 7.88
N LYS A 81 11.97 7.56 8.41
CA LYS A 81 11.80 7.03 9.76
C LYS A 81 12.44 5.65 9.90
N ALA A 82 12.22 4.76 8.93
CA ALA A 82 12.83 3.43 8.89
C ALA A 82 14.37 3.51 8.86
N GLN A 83 14.94 4.39 8.04
CA GLN A 83 16.39 4.63 8.01
C GLN A 83 16.92 5.13 9.36
N LYS A 84 16.20 6.02 10.04
CA LYS A 84 16.57 6.52 11.36
C LYS A 84 16.52 5.44 12.44
N LEU A 85 15.61 4.47 12.33
CA LEU A 85 15.52 3.33 13.27
C LEU A 85 16.69 2.33 13.14
N LEU A 86 17.41 2.36 12.01
CA LEU A 86 18.58 1.50 11.77
C LEU A 86 19.91 2.17 12.09
N LYS A 87 19.92 3.47 12.37
CA LYS A 87 21.09 4.19 12.86
C LYS A 87 21.21 4.01 14.37
#